data_AF-A0A485CAJ4-F1
#
_entry.id   AF-A0A485CAJ4-F1
#
_cell.length_a   1.000
_cell.length_b   1.000
_cell.length_c   1.000
_cell.angle_alpha   90.00
_cell.angle_beta   90.00
_cell.angle_gamma   90.00
#
_symmetry.space_group_name_H-M   'P 1'
#
loop_
_entity.id
_entity.type
_entity.pdbx_description
1 polymer ?
#
loop_
_entity_poly.entity_id
_entity_poly.type
_entity_poly.pdbx_seq_one_letter_code
_entity_poly.pdbx_strand_id
1 'polypeptide(L)' 'MKFTEGAFKDWGYQLIRDEFGGELIDGGPWQKIKNPNTGKEIIN' A
#
# COMPACT_ATOMS: atom_id res chain seq x y z
N MET A 1 14.95 -3.95 14.45
CA MET A 1 14.51 -2.64 14.94
C MET A 1 13.00 -2.54 14.75
N LYS A 2 12.21 -2.82 15.79
CA LYS A 2 10.77 -3.15 15.68
C LYS A 2 9.81 -1.96 15.76
N PHE A 3 10.27 -0.79 16.19
CA PHE A 3 9.38 0.30 16.62
C PHE A 3 9.40 1.55 15.73
N THR A 4 10.26 1.61 14.70
CA THR A 4 10.38 2.79 13.82
C THR A 4 10.17 2.42 12.35
N GLU A 5 10.99 1.53 11.78
CA GLU A 5 10.83 1.11 10.38
C GLU A 5 9.65 0.14 10.17
N GLY A 6 9.38 -0.74 11.14
CA GLY A 6 8.24 -1.67 11.06
C GLY A 6 6.89 -0.94 11.12
N ALA A 7 6.76 0.01 12.04
CA ALA A 7 5.53 0.79 12.21
C ALA A 7 5.24 1.68 10.99
N PHE A 8 6.26 2.28 10.38
CA PHE A 8 6.09 3.06 9.15
C PHE A 8 5.57 2.21 8.00
N LYS A 9 6.11 0.99 7.85
CA LYS A 9 5.67 0.02 6.86
C LYS A 9 4.19 -0.35 7.08
N ASP A 10 3.81 -0.73 8.29
CA ASP A 10 2.44 -1.12 8.60
C ASP A 10 1.42 0.02 8.41
N TRP A 11 1.78 1.24 8.81
CA TRP A 11 0.94 2.43 8.55
C TRP A 11 0.81 2.75 7.06
N GLY A 12 1.88 2.56 6.27
CA GLY A 12 1.82 2.72 4.82
C GLY A 12 0.80 1.77 4.17
N TYR A 13 0.84 0.48 4.53
CA TYR A 13 -0.11 -0.52 4.03
C TYR A 13 -1.54 -0.25 4.47
N GLN A 14 -1.73 0.23 5.71
CA GLN A 14 -3.04 0.55 6.22
C GLN A 14 -3.64 1.77 5.51
N LEU A 15 -2.86 2.85 5.36
CA LEU A 15 -3.31 4.06 4.66
C LEU A 15 -3.69 3.75 3.21
N ILE A 16 -2.88 2.94 2.52
CA ILE A 16 -3.14 2.53 1.14
C ILE A 16 -4.44 1.74 1.06
N ARG A 17 -4.70 0.82 1.98
CA ARG A 17 -5.95 0.05 2.01
C ARG A 17 -7.16 0.92 2.33
N ASP A 18 -7.08 1.73 3.38
CA ASP A 18 -8.23 2.44 3.95
C ASP A 18 -8.61 3.67 3.11
N GLU A 19 -7.63 4.46 2.64
CA GLU A 19 -7.87 5.73 1.93
C GLU A 19 -7.78 5.61 0.40
N PHE A 20 -6.96 4.70 -0.11
CA PHE A 20 -6.71 4.55 -1.55
C PHE A 20 -7.28 3.27 -2.17
N GLY A 21 -7.96 2.45 -1.37
CA GLY A 21 -8.56 1.19 -1.83
C GLY A 21 -7.55 0.18 -2.36
N GLY A 22 -6.33 0.19 -1.82
CA GLY A 22 -5.24 -0.64 -2.31
C GLY A 22 -5.48 -2.13 -2.08
N GLU A 23 -5.29 -2.90 -3.15
CA GLU A 23 -5.46 -4.35 -3.16
C GLU A 23 -4.09 -5.03 -2.99
N LEU A 24 -4.07 -6.12 -2.24
CA LEU A 24 -2.90 -7.00 -2.16
C LEU A 24 -2.72 -7.71 -3.49
N ILE A 25 -1.48 -7.69 -4.00
CA ILE A 25 -1.12 -8.41 -5.22
C ILE A 25 -0.76 -9.85 -4.83
N ASP A 26 -1.55 -10.82 -5.28
CA ASP A 26 -1.28 -12.26 -5.22
C ASP A 26 -0.84 -12.80 -3.85
N GLY A 27 -1.33 -12.19 -2.76
CA GLY A 27 -1.00 -12.60 -1.39
C GLY A 27 0.44 -12.27 -0.95
N GLY A 28 1.20 -11.52 -1.75
CA GLY A 28 2.51 -11.00 -1.40
C GLY A 28 2.43 -9.68 -0.61
N PRO A 29 3.55 -9.15 -0.09
CA PRO A 29 3.59 -7.87 0.61
C PRO A 29 3.37 -6.66 -0.31
N TRP A 30 3.13 -6.86 -1.60
CA TRP A 30 3.04 -5.78 -2.58
C TRP A 30 1.59 -5.34 -2.68
N GLN A 31 1.36 -4.03 -2.72
CA GLN A 31 0.03 -3.45 -2.94
C GLN A 31 -0.02 -2.72 -4.27
N LYS A 32 -1.15 -2.86 -4.95
CA LYS A 32 -1.49 -2.05 -6.12
C LYS A 32 -2.55 -1.03 -5.76
N ILE A 33 -2.35 0.20 -6.18
CA ILE A 33 -3.38 1.24 -6.17
C ILE A 33 -3.60 1.76 -7.57
N LYS A 34 -4.85 2.12 -7.87
CA LYS A 34 -5.18 2.79 -9.12
C LYS A 34 -5.05 4.30 -8.92
N ASN A 35 -4.17 4.93 -9.69
CA ASN A 35 -4.03 6.38 -9.65
C ASN A 35 -5.31 7.05 -10.18
N PRO A 36 -6.01 7.88 -9.38
CA PRO A 36 -7.27 8.50 -9.80
C PRO A 36 -7.10 9.53 -10.94
N ASN A 37 -5.90 10.11 -11.09
CA ASN A 37 -5.64 11.14 -12.09
C ASN A 37 -5.20 10.58 -13.45
N THR A 38 -4.54 9.42 -13.45
CA THR A 38 -3.94 8.85 -14.67
C THR A 38 -4.46 7.47 -15.04
N GLY A 39 -5.21 6.82 -14.14
CA GLY A 39 -5.71 5.46 -14.30
C GLY A 39 -4.61 4.39 -14.27
N LYS A 40 -3.33 4.76 -14.12
CA LYS A 40 -2.19 3.84 -14.05
C LYS A 40 -2.16 3.13 -12.70
N GLU A 41 -1.73 1.89 -12.72
CA GLU A 41 -1.47 1.11 -11.51
C GLU A 41 -0.12 1.53 -10.91
N ILE A 42 -0.14 1.93 -9.65
CA ILE A 42 1.07 2.19 -8.85
C ILE A 42 1.28 0.96 -7.98
N ILE A 43 2.46 0.37 -8.07
CA ILE A 43 2.87 -0.81 -7.31
C ILE A 43 3.86 -0.36 -6.25
N ASN A 44 3.61 -0.73 -4.99
CA ASN A 44 4.51 -0.54 -3.84
C ASN A 44 4.76 -1.87 -3.13
#